data_AF-X1UJ70-F1
#
_entry.id   AF-X1UJ70-F1
#
_cell.length_a   1.000
_cell.length_b   1.000
_cell.length_c   1.000
_cell.angle_alpha   90.00
_cell.angle_beta   90.00
_cell.angle_gamma   90.00
#
_symmetry.space_group_name_H-M   'P 1'
#
loop_
_entity.id
_entity.type
_entity.pdbx_description
1 polymer ?
#
loop_
_entity_poly.entity_id
_entity_poly.type
_entity_poly.pdbx_seq_one_letter_code
_entity_poly.pdbx_strand_id
1 'polypeptide(L)'
;NNIYGNAGHGVYNYSGVPITAENNWWGDSSGPNGEGPGTGDAVSANVDYEPWLAAHVPTTLPFQMKTPTLPKFSIVQESTVTSEWSHIAIATLFISPIVFGDTSQFFIVPLELS
;
A
#
# COMPACT_ATOMS: atom_id res chain seq x y z
N ASN A 1 -8.18 4.01 -11.35
CA ASN A 1 -7.79 5.02 -10.32
C ASN A 1 -9.04 5.70 -9.76
N ASN A 2 -8.90 6.57 -8.74
CA ASN A 2 -9.99 7.45 -8.27
C ASN A 2 -9.73 8.88 -8.76
N ILE A 3 -10.63 9.42 -9.58
CA ILE A 3 -10.59 10.77 -10.12
C ILE A 3 -11.86 11.48 -9.66
N TYR A 4 -11.78 12.24 -8.56
CA TYR A 4 -12.95 12.88 -7.96
C TYR A 4 -12.57 14.18 -7.26
N GLY A 5 -13.51 15.12 -7.19
CA GLY A 5 -13.32 16.39 -6.49
C GLY A 5 -12.58 17.45 -7.31
N ASN A 6 -12.50 17.29 -8.62
CA ASN A 6 -11.91 18.28 -9.51
C ASN A 6 -12.93 19.38 -9.87
N ALA A 7 -12.55 20.65 -9.73
CA ALA A 7 -13.46 21.79 -9.95
C ALA A 7 -13.81 22.06 -11.43
N GLY A 8 -13.06 21.48 -12.37
CA GLY A 8 -13.27 21.66 -13.82
C GLY A 8 -13.42 20.33 -14.52
N HIS A 9 -12.28 19.68 -14.81
CA HIS A 9 -12.24 18.35 -15.42
C HIS A 9 -11.33 17.43 -14.62
N GLY A 10 -11.72 16.16 -14.50
CA GLY A 10 -10.82 15.10 -14.03
C GLY A 10 -9.74 14.79 -15.07
N VAL A 11 -10.13 14.78 -16.35
CA VAL A 11 -9.21 14.65 -17.49
C VAL A 11 -9.61 15.63 -18.59
N TYR A 12 -8.65 16.44 -19.04
CA TYR A 12 -8.82 17.36 -20.16
C TYR A 12 -7.78 17.09 -21.25
N ASN A 13 -8.25 16.95 -22.48
CA ASN A 13 -7.43 16.66 -23.64
C ASN A 13 -7.38 17.86 -24.60
N TYR A 14 -6.22 18.53 -24.66
CA TYR A 14 -5.95 19.65 -25.57
C TYR A 14 -5.55 19.22 -26.99
N SER A 15 -5.17 17.95 -27.20
CA SER A 15 -4.55 17.51 -28.46
C SER A 15 -5.55 17.27 -29.59
N GLY A 16 -6.83 17.10 -29.26
CA GLY A 16 -7.88 16.72 -30.22
C GLY A 16 -7.81 15.27 -30.71
N VAL A 17 -6.81 14.50 -30.29
CA VAL A 17 -6.66 13.07 -30.61
C VAL A 17 -7.16 12.25 -29.42
N PRO A 18 -7.98 11.19 -29.61
CA PRO A 18 -8.48 10.37 -28.52
C PRO A 18 -7.39 9.87 -27.56
N ILE A 19 -7.60 10.06 -26.26
CA ILE A 19 -6.76 9.49 -25.18
C ILE A 19 -7.57 8.52 -24.34
N THR A 20 -6.92 7.45 -23.88
CA THR A 20 -7.56 6.42 -23.04
C THR A 20 -7.50 6.80 -21.57
N ALA A 21 -8.66 6.85 -20.92
CA ALA A 21 -8.87 7.12 -19.49
C ALA A 21 -9.89 6.13 -18.87
N GLU A 22 -9.89 4.89 -19.35
CA GLU A 22 -10.73 3.81 -18.88
C GLU A 22 -10.36 3.34 -17.46
N ASN A 23 -11.27 2.58 -16.83
CA ASN A 23 -11.08 1.91 -15.55
C ASN A 23 -10.74 2.88 -14.39
N ASN A 24 -11.34 4.06 -14.44
CA ASN A 24 -11.30 5.06 -13.39
C ASN A 24 -12.67 5.23 -12.73
N TRP A 25 -12.70 5.51 -11.43
CA TRP A 25 -13.89 5.94 -10.73
C TRP A 25 -13.92 7.47 -10.75
N TRP A 26 -15.00 8.04 -11.27
CA TRP A 26 -15.11 9.48 -11.52
C TRP A 26 -15.80 10.23 -10.38
N GLY A 27 -15.83 9.70 -9.16
CA GLY A 27 -16.54 10.30 -8.03
C GLY A 27 -18.04 9.94 -7.95
N ASP A 28 -18.60 9.35 -9.01
CA ASP A 28 -19.96 8.84 -9.02
C ASP A 28 -20.07 7.52 -9.81
N SER A 29 -20.99 6.65 -9.41
CA SER A 29 -21.26 5.37 -10.09
C SER A 29 -21.84 5.53 -11.50
N SER A 30 -22.53 6.63 -11.76
CA SER A 30 -23.09 6.98 -13.08
C SER A 30 -22.03 7.33 -14.12
N GLY A 31 -20.77 7.51 -13.71
CA GLY A 31 -19.65 7.81 -14.61
C GLY A 31 -19.27 9.29 -14.64
N PRO A 32 -18.38 9.68 -15.56
CA PRO A 32 -17.91 11.07 -15.68
C PRO A 32 -19.01 11.98 -16.22
N ASN A 33 -18.91 13.28 -15.91
CA ASN A 33 -19.74 14.33 -16.50
C ASN A 33 -19.07 14.94 -17.77
N GLY A 34 -19.67 15.97 -18.36
CA GLY A 34 -19.15 16.67 -19.55
C GLY A 34 -19.55 15.93 -20.81
N GLU A 35 -18.60 15.21 -21.41
CA GLU A 35 -18.85 14.30 -22.53
C GLU A 35 -19.29 12.89 -22.07
N GLY A 36 -19.28 12.65 -20.76
CA GLY A 36 -19.76 11.43 -20.12
C GLY A 36 -21.24 11.45 -19.74
N PRO A 37 -21.86 10.28 -19.50
CA PRO A 37 -23.29 10.18 -19.19
C PRO A 37 -23.65 10.48 -17.72
N GLY A 38 -22.67 10.68 -16.85
CA GLY A 38 -22.85 10.68 -15.39
C GLY A 38 -22.71 12.05 -14.72
N THR A 39 -22.70 12.03 -13.39
CA THR A 39 -22.60 13.22 -12.53
C THR A 39 -21.26 13.34 -11.80
N GLY A 40 -20.29 12.49 -12.13
CA GLY A 40 -18.95 12.53 -11.58
C GLY A 40 -18.12 13.71 -12.10
N ASP A 41 -16.81 13.64 -11.90
CA ASP A 41 -15.84 14.58 -12.44
C ASP A 41 -15.87 14.57 -13.96
N ALA A 42 -15.84 15.77 -14.56
CA ALA A 42 -16.05 15.91 -15.98
C ALA A 42 -14.84 15.46 -16.81
N VAL A 43 -15.11 14.89 -17.98
CA VAL A 43 -14.12 14.66 -19.04
C VAL A 43 -14.34 15.65 -20.19
N SER A 44 -13.28 15.98 -20.92
CA SER A 44 -13.39 16.74 -22.16
C SER A 44 -13.65 15.83 -23.36
N ALA A 45 -13.87 16.44 -24.54
CA ALA A 45 -13.87 15.73 -25.81
C ALA A 45 -12.57 14.94 -26.03
N ASN A 46 -12.67 13.87 -26.83
CA ASN A 46 -11.56 12.97 -27.16
C ASN A 46 -10.92 12.29 -25.95
N VAL A 47 -11.72 11.96 -24.93
CA VAL A 47 -11.32 11.10 -23.80
C VAL A 47 -12.18 9.85 -23.84
N ASP A 48 -11.54 8.69 -24.01
CA ASP A 48 -12.19 7.39 -23.93
C ASP A 48 -12.23 6.95 -22.47
N TYR A 49 -13.41 7.04 -21.86
CA TYR A 49 -13.63 6.76 -20.44
C TYR A 49 -14.37 5.44 -20.21
N GLU A 50 -14.72 4.70 -21.27
CA GLU A 50 -15.51 3.47 -21.17
C GLU A 50 -14.62 2.22 -21.30
N PRO A 51 -14.67 1.28 -20.34
CA PRO A 51 -15.54 1.24 -19.17
C PRO A 51 -15.01 2.09 -18.00
N TRP A 52 -15.91 2.58 -17.13
CA TRP A 52 -15.56 3.22 -15.85
C TRP A 52 -15.87 2.31 -14.66
N LEU A 53 -15.31 2.64 -13.49
CA LEU A 53 -15.59 1.93 -12.24
C LEU A 53 -16.86 2.51 -11.60
N ALA A 54 -17.78 1.65 -11.13
CA ALA A 54 -19.00 2.09 -10.42
C ALA A 54 -18.76 2.46 -8.94
N ALA A 55 -17.59 2.15 -8.39
CA ALA A 55 -17.22 2.45 -7.02
C ALA A 55 -15.74 2.84 -6.93
N HIS A 56 -15.38 3.57 -5.87
CA HIS A 56 -13.99 3.94 -5.64
C HIS A 56 -13.11 2.71 -5.43
N VAL A 57 -11.86 2.83 -5.83
CA VAL A 57 -10.79 1.91 -5.47
C VAL A 57 -10.37 2.24 -4.03
N PRO A 58 -10.50 1.31 -3.06
CA PRO A 58 -10.02 1.57 -1.71
C PRO A 58 -8.50 1.80 -1.72
N THR A 59 -8.04 2.81 -0.99
CA THR A 59 -6.60 3.11 -0.83
C THR A 59 -5.89 2.13 0.10
N THR A 60 -6.65 1.27 0.79
CA THR A 60 -6.13 0.22 1.66
C THR A 60 -5.99 -1.08 0.87
N LEU A 61 -4.80 -1.68 0.92
CA LEU A 61 -4.61 -3.04 0.44
C LEU A 61 -5.57 -3.96 1.20
N PRO A 62 -6.29 -4.89 0.54
CA PRO A 62 -7.11 -5.90 1.21
C PRO A 62 -6.27 -6.91 2.01
N PHE A 63 -4.95 -6.73 2.08
CA PHE A 63 -4.15 -7.19 3.21
C PHE A 63 -4.55 -6.34 4.45
N GLN A 64 -5.79 -6.53 4.90
CA GLN A 64 -5.91 -6.78 6.33
C GLN A 64 -5.08 -8.05 6.54
N MET A 65 -3.83 -7.93 7.02
CA MET A 65 -3.44 -8.89 8.04
C MET A 65 -4.53 -8.65 9.08
N LYS A 66 -5.61 -9.44 9.02
CA LYS A 66 -6.42 -9.72 10.18
C LYS A 66 -5.36 -10.00 11.21
N THR A 67 -5.11 -9.06 12.12
CA THR A 67 -4.01 -9.16 13.06
C THR A 67 -4.12 -10.57 13.56
N PRO A 68 -3.19 -11.50 13.24
CA PRO A 68 -3.30 -12.80 13.83
C PRO A 68 -3.31 -12.45 15.31
N THR A 69 -4.44 -12.69 15.98
CA THR A 69 -4.45 -12.69 17.44
C THR A 69 -3.47 -13.78 17.73
N LEU A 70 -2.20 -13.39 17.90
CA LEU A 70 -1.13 -14.31 18.18
C LEU A 70 -1.69 -15.08 19.37
N PRO A 71 -1.80 -16.43 19.30
CA PRO A 71 -2.04 -17.16 20.53
C PRO A 71 -0.98 -16.63 21.47
N LYS A 72 -1.40 -16.06 22.60
CA LYS A 72 -0.50 -15.42 23.55
C LYS A 72 0.59 -16.45 23.86
N PHE A 73 1.75 -16.31 23.23
CA PHE A 73 2.83 -17.26 23.37
C PHE A 73 3.37 -17.04 24.78
N SER A 74 2.90 -17.87 25.72
CA SER A 74 3.47 -17.92 27.06
C SER A 74 4.78 -18.69 26.93
N ILE A 75 5.88 -17.98 26.74
CA ILE A 75 7.21 -18.58 26.88
C ILE A 75 7.40 -18.87 28.37
N VAL A 76 7.13 -20.11 28.78
CA VAL A 76 7.49 -20.60 30.10
C VAL A 76 7.93 -22.06 29.99
N GLN A 77 9.19 -22.31 29.64
CA GLN A 77 10.04 -23.13 30.51
C GLN A 77 11.53 -22.88 30.22
N GLU A 78 12.22 -22.64 31.32
CA GLU A 78 13.60 -22.23 31.51
C GLU A 78 14.58 -23.32 31.03
N SER A 79 15.41 -23.06 30.03
CA SER A 79 16.58 -23.89 29.78
C SER A 79 17.75 -23.30 30.56
N THR A 80 18.00 -23.88 31.72
CA THR A 80 19.20 -23.67 32.55
C THR A 80 20.44 -23.89 31.68
N VAL A 81 21.10 -22.80 31.27
CA VAL A 81 22.48 -22.88 30.79
C VAL A 81 23.34 -22.84 32.06
N THR A 82 23.64 -24.00 32.63
CA THR A 82 24.64 -24.08 33.69
C THR A 82 25.99 -23.73 33.07
N SER A 83 26.51 -22.58 33.49
CA SER A 83 27.83 -22.08 33.13
C SER A 83 28.91 -22.99 33.72
N GLU A 84 29.62 -23.70 32.85
CA GLU A 84 30.96 -24.21 33.18
C GLU A 84 31.97 -23.24 32.56
N TRP A 85 32.79 -22.67 33.43
CA TRP A 85 33.59 -21.48 33.19
C TRP A 85 34.84 -21.78 32.38
N SER A 86 34.96 -21.15 31.21
CA SER A 86 36.26 -20.64 30.74
C SER A 86 36.08 -19.23 30.19
N HIS A 87 35.97 -18.30 31.14
CA HIS A 87 36.15 -16.85 31.03
C HIS A 87 35.42 -16.09 29.89
N ILE A 88 34.29 -15.50 30.31
CA ILE A 88 33.74 -14.19 29.90
C ILE A 88 32.93 -14.23 28.59
N ALA A 89 31.64 -14.57 28.66
CA ALA A 89 30.53 -13.68 29.01
C ALA A 89 30.18 -12.66 27.91
N ILE A 90 29.04 -12.96 27.27
CA ILE A 90 28.02 -12.02 26.81
C ILE A 90 28.36 -11.25 25.53
N ALA A 91 28.01 -11.84 24.38
CA ALA A 91 27.68 -11.04 23.21
C ALA A 91 26.38 -10.26 23.52
N THR A 92 26.50 -9.07 24.09
CA THR A 92 25.40 -8.11 24.14
C THR A 92 25.18 -7.58 22.73
N LEU A 93 24.37 -8.29 21.93
CA LEU A 93 23.82 -7.65 20.74
C LEU A 93 22.69 -6.73 21.19
N PHE A 94 23.03 -5.45 21.42
CA PHE A 94 22.04 -4.39 21.57
C PHE A 94 21.24 -4.30 20.27
N ILE A 95 20.02 -4.83 20.26
CA ILE A 95 19.05 -4.47 19.23
C ILE A 95 18.53 -3.09 19.62
N SER A 96 19.17 -2.04 19.12
CA SER A 96 18.57 -0.71 19.14
C SER A 96 17.41 -0.71 18.14
N PRO A 97 16.17 -0.37 18.54
CA PRO A 97 15.10 -0.19 17.58
C PRO A 97 15.35 1.10 16.81
N ILE A 98 15.97 1.00 15.63
CA ILE A 98 15.91 2.09 14.66
C ILE A 98 14.51 2.02 14.05
N VAL A 99 13.65 2.96 14.45
CA VAL A 99 12.34 3.17 13.83
C VAL A 99 12.54 4.01 12.59
N PHE A 100 12.33 3.43 11.41
CA PHE A 100 11.95 4.19 10.22
C PHE A 100 10.60 3.68 9.72
N GLY A 101 9.72 4.64 9.45
CA GLY A 101 8.41 4.38 8.89
C GLY A 101 8.53 3.57 7.60
N ASP A 102 7.66 2.58 7.52
CA ASP A 102 7.27 1.84 6.32
C ASP A 102 8.43 1.32 5.46
N THR A 103 9.07 0.26 5.95
CA THR A 103 9.34 -0.95 5.16
C THR A 103 10.06 -1.96 6.05
N SER A 104 9.35 -3.01 6.47
CA SER A 104 9.97 -4.20 7.08
C SER A 104 10.75 -4.99 6.02
N GLN A 105 11.87 -4.45 5.56
CA GLN A 105 12.84 -5.21 4.78
C GLN A 105 13.88 -5.74 5.76
N PHE A 106 13.75 -7.01 6.11
CA PHE A 106 14.81 -7.74 6.82
C PHE A 106 15.96 -7.96 5.83
N PHE A 107 17.06 -7.22 5.96
CA PHE A 107 18.28 -7.56 5.24
C PHE A 107 19.04 -8.64 6.01
N ILE A 108 19.12 -9.84 5.42
CA ILE A 108 20.13 -10.81 5.81
C ILE A 108 21.44 -10.32 5.20
N VAL A 109 22.36 -9.83 6.02
CA VAL A 109 23.73 -9.57 5.58
C VAL A 109 24.45 -10.92 5.56
N PRO A 110 24.89 -11.45 4.41
CA PRO A 110 25.72 -12.64 4.40
C PRO A 110 27.05 -12.31 5.10
N LEU A 111 27.45 -13.18 6.04
CA LEU A 111 28.77 -13.12 6.65
C LEU A 111 29.78 -13.55 5.57
N GLU A 112 30.46 -12.60 4.95
CA GLU A 112 31.61 -12.90 4.11
C GLU A 112 32.73 -13.40 5.03
N LEU A 113 33.01 -14.71 4.95
CA LEU A 113 34.15 -15.32 5.62
C LEU A 113 35.41 -15.01 4.79
N SER A 114 36.36 -14.27 5.36
CA SER A 114 37.75 -14.24 4.87
C SER A 114 38.55 -15.37 5.49
#